data_AF-A0A7C9DHW8-F1
#
_entry.id   AF-A0A7C9DHW8-F1
#
_cell.length_a   1.000
_cell.length_b   1.000
_cell.length_c   1.000
_cell.angle_alpha   90.00
_cell.angle_beta   90.00
_cell.angle_gamma   90.00
#
_symmetry.space_group_name_H-M   'P 1'
#
loop_
_entity.id
_entity.type
_entity.pdbx_description
1 polymer ?
#
loop_
_entity_poly.entity_id
_entity_poly.type
_entity_poly.pdbx_seq_one_letter_code
_entity_poly.pdbx_strand_id
1 'polypeptide(L)'
;RDYAGVYEAMRGFNWGPQTQPIVAAFSENYTKKMFQLLLDAYSTISVQDTALFLGMSEDDATKYVLHEGWVLDSASRMFTVKKQSIVAEQKLDPSKLQRLTEYVFQLEH
;
A
#
# COMPACT_ATOMS: atom_id res chain seq x y z
N ARG A 1 3.58 -11.84 -7.30
CA ARG A 1 3.87 -12.17 -5.88
C ARG A 1 2.56 -12.66 -5.29
N ASP A 2 2.47 -13.93 -4.90
CA ASP A 2 1.25 -14.57 -4.41
C ASP A 2 1.03 -14.25 -2.93
N TYR A 3 0.37 -13.12 -2.66
CA TYR A 3 0.11 -12.65 -1.30
C TYR A 3 -1.00 -13.47 -0.62
N ALA A 4 -2.03 -13.88 -1.38
CA ALA A 4 -3.08 -14.77 -0.90
C ALA A 4 -2.51 -16.12 -0.41
N GLY A 5 -1.57 -16.71 -1.17
CA GLY A 5 -0.93 -17.98 -0.83
C GLY A 5 -0.15 -17.95 0.49
N VAL A 6 0.35 -16.78 0.92
CA VAL A 6 1.05 -16.62 2.20
C VAL A 6 0.06 -16.76 3.37
N TYR A 7 -1.11 -16.13 3.28
CA TYR A 7 -2.14 -16.25 4.31
C TYR A 7 -2.81 -17.63 4.30
N GLU A 8 -2.98 -18.24 3.12
CA GLU A 8 -3.45 -19.62 2.99
C GLU A 8 -2.47 -20.61 3.62
N ALA A 9 -1.15 -20.45 3.39
CA ALA A 9 -0.14 -21.29 4.03
C ALA A 9 -0.10 -21.11 5.56
N MET A 10 -0.34 -19.89 6.06
CA MET A 10 -0.40 -19.63 7.49
C MET A 10 -1.63 -20.25 8.16
N ARG A 11 -2.80 -20.24 7.51
CA ARG A 11 -4.03 -20.82 8.07
C ARG A 11 -4.19 -22.31 7.80
N GLY A 12 -3.60 -22.81 6.71
CA GLY A 12 -3.72 -24.20 6.26
C GLY A 12 -2.87 -25.19 7.05
N PHE A 13 -1.89 -24.72 7.83
CA PHE A 13 -1.10 -25.56 8.72
C PHE A 13 -1.70 -25.61 10.12
N ASN A 14 -1.90 -26.83 10.65
CA ASN A 14 -2.30 -27.04 12.03
C ASN A 14 -1.08 -26.86 12.95
N TRP A 15 -0.68 -25.60 13.16
CA TRP A 15 0.44 -25.24 14.00
C TRP A 15 0.25 -25.77 15.42
N GLY A 16 1.29 -26.35 16.00
CA GLY A 16 1.27 -26.77 17.39
C GLY A 16 0.98 -25.58 18.33
N PRO A 17 0.46 -25.82 19.54
CA PRO A 17 0.06 -24.77 20.48
C PRO A 17 1.20 -23.81 20.86
N GLN A 18 2.46 -24.26 20.77
CA GLN A 18 3.64 -23.43 21.03
C GLN A 18 4.01 -22.49 19.87
N THR A 19 3.63 -22.85 18.64
CA THR A 19 3.94 -22.09 17.42
C THR A 19 2.83 -21.16 16.99
N GLN A 20 1.58 -21.40 17.43
CA GLN A 20 0.45 -20.51 17.19
C GLN A 20 0.71 -19.03 17.55
N PRO A 21 1.24 -18.67 18.74
CA PRO A 21 1.48 -17.27 19.06
C PRO A 21 2.53 -16.61 18.15
N ILE A 22 3.51 -17.39 17.66
CA ILE A 22 4.55 -16.90 16.76
C ILE A 22 3.96 -16.62 15.37
N VAL A 23 3.13 -17.54 14.86
CA VAL A 23 2.45 -17.39 13.56
C VAL A 23 1.45 -16.25 13.60
N ALA A 24 0.73 -16.07 14.72
CA ALA A 24 -0.17 -14.94 14.93
C ALA A 24 0.61 -13.62 14.88
N ALA A 25 1.68 -13.48 15.67
CA ALA A 25 2.51 -12.28 15.69
C ALA A 25 3.15 -11.99 14.32
N PHE A 26 3.56 -13.03 13.59
CA PHE A 26 4.08 -12.88 12.24
C PHE A 26 3.01 -12.36 11.27
N SER A 27 1.81 -12.94 11.31
CA SER A 27 0.67 -12.54 10.47
C SER A 27 0.32 -11.08 10.71
N GLU A 28 0.25 -10.66 11.98
CA GLU A 28 0.00 -9.26 12.33
C GLU A 28 1.08 -8.31 11.80
N ASN A 29 2.36 -8.67 11.94
CA ASN A 29 3.46 -7.86 11.44
C ASN A 29 3.46 -7.79 9.90
N TYR A 30 3.13 -8.90 9.24
CA TYR A 30 3.01 -8.97 7.80
C TYR A 30 1.86 -8.09 7.28
N THR A 31 0.68 -8.18 7.89
CA THR A 31 -0.47 -7.31 7.58
C THR A 31 -0.13 -5.83 7.76
N LYS A 32 0.57 -5.46 8.85
CA LYS A 32 1.02 -4.08 9.07
C LYS A 32 1.98 -3.59 7.99
N LYS A 33 2.95 -4.42 7.58
CA LYS A 33 3.87 -4.08 6.48
C LYS A 33 3.16 -3.94 5.15
N MET A 34 2.21 -4.82 4.86
CA MET A 34 1.39 -4.71 3.65
C MET A 34 0.57 -3.43 3.66
N PHE A 35 -0.07 -3.12 4.78
CA PHE A 35 -0.83 -1.88 4.92
C PHE A 35 0.02 -0.63 4.69
N GLN A 36 1.24 -0.58 5.26
CA GLN A 36 2.19 0.51 5.00
C GLN A 36 2.62 0.60 3.53
N LEU A 37 2.83 -0.54 2.86
CA LEU A 37 3.14 -0.55 1.43
C LEU A 37 1.97 -0.02 0.60
N LEU A 38 0.73 -0.35 0.96
CA LEU A 38 -0.46 0.17 0.31
C LEU A 38 -0.59 1.68 0.49
N LEU A 39 -0.28 2.20 1.69
CA LEU A 39 -0.25 3.63 1.99
C LEU A 39 0.76 4.41 1.14
N ASP A 40 1.93 3.82 0.89
CA ASP A 40 3.04 4.48 0.19
C ASP A 40 2.86 4.44 -1.35
N ALA A 41 2.52 3.27 -1.88
CA ALA A 41 2.53 3.01 -3.32
C ALA A 41 1.21 3.35 -4.03
N TYR A 42 0.07 3.33 -3.33
CA TYR A 42 -1.25 3.49 -3.94
C TYR A 42 -1.94 4.76 -3.43
N SER A 43 -2.56 5.50 -4.35
CA SER A 43 -3.49 6.60 -4.00
C SER A 43 -4.93 6.11 -3.95
N THR A 44 -5.24 5.12 -4.79
CA THR A 44 -6.52 4.43 -4.85
C THR A 44 -6.27 2.93 -5.07
N ILE A 45 -7.07 2.07 -4.43
CA ILE A 45 -6.95 0.61 -4.53
C ILE A 45 -8.33 -0.02 -4.43
N SER A 46 -8.58 -1.14 -5.12
CA SER A 46 -9.87 -1.82 -5.04
C SER A 46 -10.09 -2.49 -3.67
N VAL A 47 -11.36 -2.67 -3.29
CA VAL A 47 -11.71 -3.40 -2.05
C VAL A 47 -11.18 -4.82 -2.07
N GLN A 48 -11.28 -5.48 -3.23
CA GLN A 48 -10.89 -6.86 -3.41
C GLN A 48 -9.37 -7.04 -3.32
N ASP A 49 -8.59 -6.17 -3.96
CA ASP A 49 -7.13 -6.17 -3.84
C ASP A 49 -6.72 -5.95 -2.39
N THR A 50 -7.34 -4.99 -1.70
CA THR A 50 -7.04 -4.69 -0.29
C THR A 50 -7.29 -5.91 0.60
N ALA A 51 -8.40 -6.62 0.39
CA ALA A 51 -8.72 -7.86 1.10
C ALA A 51 -7.67 -8.96 0.85
N LEU A 52 -7.23 -9.11 -0.42
CA LEU A 52 -6.19 -10.05 -0.81
C LEU A 52 -4.83 -9.72 -0.18
N PHE A 53 -4.44 -8.45 -0.16
CA PHE A 53 -3.16 -7.99 0.41
C PHE A 53 -3.12 -8.09 1.94
N LEU A 54 -4.23 -7.83 2.61
CA LEU A 54 -4.34 -7.91 4.07
C LEU A 54 -4.67 -9.33 4.55
N GLY A 55 -5.00 -10.24 3.63
CA GLY A 55 -5.31 -11.63 3.92
C GLY A 55 -6.55 -11.82 4.79
N MET A 56 -7.54 -10.95 4.61
CA MET A 56 -8.80 -10.95 5.37
C MET A 56 -9.99 -10.76 4.42
N SER A 57 -11.20 -10.93 4.92
CA SER A 57 -12.42 -10.76 4.12
C SER A 57 -12.57 -9.30 3.68
N GLU A 58 -13.29 -9.04 2.59
CA GLU A 58 -13.59 -7.67 2.13
C GLU A 58 -14.26 -6.82 3.23
N ASP A 59 -15.15 -7.42 4.02
CA ASP A 59 -15.80 -6.80 5.17
C ASP A 59 -14.80 -6.38 6.27
N ASP A 60 -13.87 -7.28 6.61
CA ASP A 60 -12.85 -7.03 7.63
C ASP A 60 -11.85 -5.98 7.16
N ALA A 61 -11.42 -6.07 5.89
CA ALA A 61 -10.55 -5.10 5.26
C ALA A 61 -11.20 -3.72 5.23
N THR A 62 -12.48 -3.64 4.88
CA THR A 62 -13.25 -2.39 4.88
C THR A 62 -13.28 -1.76 6.27
N LYS A 63 -13.62 -2.54 7.30
CA LYS A 63 -13.62 -2.04 8.69
C LYS A 63 -12.24 -1.55 9.12
N TYR A 64 -11.19 -2.29 8.75
CA TYR A 64 -9.81 -1.97 9.07
C TYR A 64 -9.38 -0.64 8.42
N VAL A 65 -9.58 -0.48 7.12
CA VAL A 65 -9.14 0.75 6.43
C VAL A 65 -10.00 1.97 6.76
N LEU A 66 -11.30 1.78 7.03
CA LEU A 66 -12.16 2.86 7.51
C LEU A 66 -11.74 3.35 8.90
N HIS A 67 -11.31 2.44 9.79
CA HIS A 67 -10.73 2.80 11.08
C HIS A 67 -9.46 3.65 10.93
N GLU A 68 -8.63 3.32 9.93
CA GLU A 68 -7.42 4.08 9.59
C GLU A 68 -7.71 5.39 8.82
N GLY A 69 -9.00 5.71 8.60
CA GLY A 69 -9.46 6.96 8.00
C GLY A 69 -9.42 7.01 6.47
N TRP A 70 -9.40 5.86 5.81
CA TRP A 70 -9.59 5.78 4.36
C TRP A 70 -11.05 5.99 3.99
N VAL A 71 -11.30 6.36 2.74
CA VAL A 71 -12.66 6.58 2.23
C VAL A 71 -13.02 5.51 1.21
N LEU A 72 -14.16 4.84 1.41
CA LEU A 72 -14.69 3.88 0.45
C LEU A 72 -15.62 4.58 -0.54
N ASP A 73 -15.29 4.49 -1.83
CA ASP A 73 -16.19 4.79 -2.92
C ASP A 73 -17.03 3.55 -3.24
N SER A 74 -18.29 3.52 -2.78
CA SER A 74 -19.18 2.37 -2.95
C SER A 74 -19.62 2.15 -4.41
N ALA A 75 -19.58 3.18 -5.24
CA ALA A 75 -19.95 3.10 -6.65
C ALA A 75 -18.90 2.33 -7.47
N SER A 76 -17.61 2.57 -7.18
CA SER A 76 -16.47 1.98 -7.89
C SER A 76 -15.81 0.83 -7.13
N ARG A 77 -16.24 0.57 -5.89
CA ARG A 77 -15.59 -0.36 -4.94
C ARG A 77 -14.09 -0.09 -4.82
N MET A 78 -13.73 1.18 -4.67
CA MET A 78 -12.35 1.61 -4.49
C MET A 78 -12.18 2.33 -3.16
N PHE A 79 -11.08 2.04 -2.47
CA PHE A 79 -10.62 2.84 -1.37
C PHE A 79 -9.75 3.98 -1.86
N THR A 80 -10.01 5.17 -1.34
CA THR A 80 -9.10 6.31 -1.41
C THR A 80 -8.19 6.24 -0.19
N VAL A 81 -6.92 5.95 -0.48
CA VAL A 81 -5.87 5.83 0.52
C VAL A 81 -5.64 7.22 1.10
N LYS A 82 -5.83 7.38 2.41
CA LYS A 82 -5.46 8.62 3.09
C LYS A 82 -3.95 8.67 3.18
N LYS A 83 -3.32 9.17 2.12
CA LYS A 83 -1.88 9.35 2.04
C LYS A 83 -1.46 10.23 3.21
N GLN A 84 -0.71 9.66 4.15
CA GLN A 84 0.10 10.47 5.05
C GLN A 84 1.01 11.26 4.12
N SER A 85 0.97 12.59 4.17
CA SER A 85 1.70 13.47 3.27
C SER A 85 3.20 13.18 3.37
N ILE A 86 3.67 12.14 2.69
CA ILE A 86 5.05 12.05 2.26
C ILE A 86 5.14 13.19 1.29
N VAL A 87 5.64 14.31 1.80
CA VAL A 87 6.45 15.24 1.05
C VAL A 87 7.57 14.40 0.41
N ALA A 88 7.22 13.67 -0.66
CA ALA A 88 8.12 13.58 -1.77
C ALA A 88 8.17 15.02 -2.26
N GLU A 89 9.13 15.78 -1.73
CA GLU A 89 9.71 16.92 -2.42
C GLU A 89 10.21 16.40 -3.79
N GLN A 90 9.29 16.12 -4.71
CA GLN A 90 9.49 16.53 -6.08
C GLN A 90 9.34 18.05 -6.10
N LYS A 91 10.31 18.73 -5.45
CA LYS A 91 10.82 19.96 -6.02
C LYS A 91 11.36 19.55 -7.38
N LEU A 92 10.50 19.63 -8.39
CA LEU A 92 10.95 19.99 -9.72
C LEU A 92 11.62 21.35 -9.54
N ASP A 93 12.90 21.31 -9.19
CA ASP A 93 13.72 22.48 -9.00
C ASP A 93 13.66 23.28 -10.31
N PRO A 94 13.04 24.48 -10.33
CA PRO A 94 12.88 25.25 -11.57
C PRO A 94 14.23 25.61 -12.20
N SER A 95 15.32 25.54 -11.42
CA SER A 95 16.70 25.67 -11.90
C SER A 95 17.14 24.54 -12.85
N LYS A 96 16.52 23.35 -12.81
CA LYS A 96 16.74 22.30 -13.83
C LYS A 96 16.11 22.64 -15.18
N LEU A 97 14.96 23.32 -15.19
CA LEU A 97 14.31 23.78 -16.43
C LEU A 97 15.09 24.95 -17.05
N GLN A 98 15.61 25.87 -16.24
CA GLN A 98 16.44 26.98 -16.72
C GLN A 98 17.70 26.50 -17.46
N ARG A 99 18.33 25.41 -16.97
CA ARG A 99 19.53 24.83 -17.58
C ARG A 99 19.32 24.20 -18.96
N LEU A 100 18.11 23.72 -19.27
CA LEU A 100 17.80 23.18 -20.59
C LEU A 100 17.62 24.30 -21.63
N THR A 101 17.07 25.45 -21.23
CA THR A 101 16.98 26.62 -22.11
C THR A 101 18.36 27.18 -22.45
N GLU A 102 19.29 27.18 -21.50
CA GLU A 102 20.66 27.65 -21.73
C GLU A 102 21.45 26.72 -22.68
N TYR A 103 21.18 25.40 -22.64
CA TYR A 103 21.82 24.43 -23.54
C TYR A 103 21.37 24.55 -25.00
N VAL A 104 20.12 24.95 -25.25
CA VAL A 104 19.63 25.21 -26.61
C VAL A 104 20.25 26.48 -27.19
N PHE A 105 20.51 27.49 -26.35
CA PHE A 105 21.12 28.74 -26.80
C PHE A 105 22.62 28.60 -27.13
N GLN A 106 23.33 27.67 -26.47
CA GLN A 106 24.77 27.43 -26.70
C GLN A 106 25.07 26.47 -27.86
N LEU A 107 24.06 25.85 -28.47
CA LEU A 107 24.21 24.99 -29.65
C LEU A 107 23.90 25.71 -30.97
N GLU A 108 23.52 26.99 -30.91
CA GLU A 108 23.26 27.83 -32.10
C GLU A 108 24.40 28.81 -32.46
N HIS A 109 25.62 28.65 -31.90
CA HIS A 109 26.83 29.37 -32.35
C HIS A 109 28.06 28.49 -32.47
#